data_AF-A0A3B0RZK3-F1
#
_entry.id   AF-A0A3B0RZK3-F1
#
_cell.length_a   1.000
_cell.length_b   1.000
_cell.length_c   1.000
_cell.angle_alpha   90.00
_cell.angle_beta   90.00
_cell.angle_gamma   90.00
#
_symmetry.space_group_name_H-M   'P 1'
#
loop_
_entity.id
_entity.type
_entity.pdbx_description
1 polymer ?
#
loop_
_entity_poly.entity_id
_entity_poly.type
_entity_poly.pdbx_seq_one_letter_code
_entity_poly.pdbx_strand_id
1 'polypeptide(L)'
;MTKTTTIKAISMATAIALTTSFGSIAYAHDTGEAARKEIRVSKNNARNLVKSLLKRDYNAQSFKALPAKKIGDKWVVRIKSRTATIATAYVDEKTGNIHVK
;
A
#
# COMPACT_ATOMS: atom_id res chain seq x y z
N MET A 1 -33.26 -20.03 1.85
CA MET A 1 -32.76 -18.97 2.74
C MET A 1 -31.54 -18.32 2.11
N THR A 2 -31.71 -17.18 1.45
CA THR A 2 -30.63 -16.40 0.83
C THR A 2 -29.95 -15.57 1.91
N LYS A 3 -28.77 -16.01 2.36
CA LYS A 3 -27.96 -15.22 3.30
C LYS A 3 -27.30 -14.08 2.53
N THR A 4 -27.95 -12.92 2.54
CA THR A 4 -27.38 -11.66 2.10
C THR A 4 -26.26 -11.30 3.08
N THR A 5 -25.03 -11.71 2.76
CA THR A 5 -23.83 -11.29 3.48
C THR A 5 -23.56 -9.86 3.09
N THR A 6 -24.15 -8.92 3.82
CA THR A 6 -23.88 -7.49 3.72
C THR A 6 -22.40 -7.26 4.05
N ILE A 7 -21.56 -7.18 3.02
CA ILE A 7 -20.18 -6.73 3.15
C ILE A 7 -20.28 -5.25 3.54
N LYS A 8 -20.15 -4.95 4.84
CA LYS A 8 -20.01 -3.60 5.35
C LYS A 8 -18.98 -2.89 4.46
N ALA A 9 -19.43 -1.85 3.78
CA ALA A 9 -18.63 -1.05 2.88
C ALA A 9 -17.31 -0.68 3.58
N ILE A 10 -16.21 -1.20 3.06
CA ILE A 10 -14.85 -0.82 3.44
C ILE A 10 -14.63 0.56 2.84
N SER A 11 -15.22 1.57 3.46
CA SER A 11 -15.01 2.97 3.13
C SER A 11 -14.23 3.61 4.28
N MET A 12 -13.03 3.09 4.52
CA MET A 12 -12.03 3.73 5.37
C MET A 12 -10.86 4.11 4.47
N ALA A 13 -10.84 5.38 4.06
CA ALA A 13 -9.67 6.00 3.44
C ALA A 13 -8.60 6.17 4.53
N THR A 14 -7.90 5.08 4.88
CA THR A 14 -6.82 5.10 5.86
C THR A 14 -5.57 5.63 5.17
N ALA A 15 -5.30 6.93 5.32
CA ALA A 15 -4.04 7.55 4.91
C ALA A 15 -2.92 7.06 5.84
N ILE A 16 -2.14 6.07 5.40
CA ILE A 16 -0.92 5.66 6.08
C ILE A 16 0.22 6.52 5.56
N ALA A 17 0.54 7.60 6.28
CA ALA A 17 1.79 8.33 6.07
C ALA A 17 2.94 7.46 6.60
N LEU A 18 3.85 7.03 5.72
CA LEU A 18 5.06 6.32 6.10
C LEU A 18 6.09 7.33 6.61
N THR A 19 6.34 7.33 7.91
CA THR A 19 7.54 7.97 8.45
C THR A 19 8.69 7.02 8.12
N THR A 20 9.57 7.44 7.21
CA THR A 20 10.80 6.71 6.94
C THR A 20 11.79 7.04 8.05
N SER A 21 11.98 6.12 8.98
CA SER A 21 13.11 6.16 9.91
C SER A 21 14.39 6.07 9.09
N PHE A 22 15.10 7.20 8.96
CA PHE A 22 16.42 7.26 8.36
C PHE A 22 17.38 6.45 9.24
N GLY A 23 17.73 5.25 8.78
CA GLY A 23 18.88 4.52 9.32
C GLY A 23 20.14 5.31 9.01
N SER A 24 20.91 5.59 10.06
CA SER A 24 22.11 6.42 10.09
C SER A 24 23.06 6.13 8.92
N ILE A 25 23.26 7.13 8.07
CA ILE A 25 24.40 7.13 7.14
C ILE A 25 25.27 8.32 7.55
N ALA A 26 26.37 8.02 8.23
CA ALA A 26 27.43 8.99 8.46
C ALA A 26 28.10 9.29 7.12
N TYR A 27 27.87 10.48 6.59
CA TYR A 27 28.75 11.09 5.59
C TYR A 27 28.98 12.54 5.99
N ALA A 28 30.21 12.81 6.43
CA ALA A 28 30.79 14.13 6.33
C ALA A 28 31.01 14.44 4.83
N HIS A 29 30.60 15.62 4.38
CA HIS A 29 31.39 16.59 3.61
C HIS A 29 30.46 17.65 2.99
N ASP A 30 30.84 18.90 3.25
CA ASP A 30 30.55 20.19 2.59
C ASP A 30 29.34 20.37 1.66
N THR A 31 28.63 21.47 1.95
CA THR A 31 27.82 22.35 1.07
C THR A 31 27.05 21.73 -0.10
N GLY A 32 25.72 21.88 -0.08
CA GLY A 32 24.92 21.80 -1.30
C GLY A 32 23.54 21.20 -1.07
N GLU A 33 22.52 22.02 -1.26
CA GLU A 33 21.16 21.65 -1.69
C GLU A 33 20.72 20.23 -1.33
N ALA A 34 19.89 20.10 -0.28
CA ALA A 34 19.23 18.86 0.07
C ALA A 34 18.38 18.39 -1.13
N ALA A 35 18.98 17.59 -2.00
CA ALA A 35 18.33 16.99 -3.15
C ALA A 35 17.07 16.31 -2.63
N ARG A 36 15.91 16.91 -2.91
CA ARG A 36 14.60 16.34 -2.57
C ARG A 36 14.50 15.05 -3.35
N LYS A 37 14.93 13.96 -2.74
CA LYS A 37 14.90 12.63 -3.33
C LYS A 37 13.43 12.34 -3.60
N GLU A 38 13.05 12.37 -4.88
CA GLU A 38 11.69 12.09 -5.29
C GLU A 38 11.40 10.62 -4.92
N ILE A 39 10.73 10.41 -3.79
CA ILE A 39 10.45 9.06 -3.29
C ILE A 39 9.38 8.48 -4.20
N ARG A 40 9.80 7.65 -5.16
CA ARG A 40 8.88 6.86 -5.98
C ARG A 40 8.70 5.50 -5.35
N VAL A 41 7.46 5.17 -5.02
CA VAL A 41 7.08 3.85 -4.54
C VAL A 41 7.33 2.84 -5.65
N SER A 42 8.15 1.84 -5.38
CA SER A 42 8.40 0.75 -6.33
C SER A 42 7.26 -0.28 -6.29
N LYS A 43 7.16 -1.11 -7.34
CA LYS A 43 6.21 -2.23 -7.44
C LYS A 43 6.19 -3.11 -6.18
N ASN A 44 7.38 -3.47 -5.68
CA ASN A 44 7.51 -4.32 -4.50
C ASN A 44 7.09 -3.58 -3.23
N ASN A 45 7.45 -2.30 -3.11
CA ASN A 45 7.04 -1.49 -1.98
C ASN A 45 5.52 -1.35 -1.92
N ALA A 46 4.85 -1.01 -3.03
CA ALA A 46 3.38 -0.93 -3.09
C ALA A 46 2.68 -2.21 -2.62
N ARG A 47 3.18 -3.38 -3.03
CA ARG A 47 2.65 -4.67 -2.56
C ARG A 47 2.87 -4.87 -1.05
N ASN A 48 4.04 -4.53 -0.55
CA ASN A 48 4.38 -4.66 0.86
C ASN A 48 3.55 -3.73 1.75
N LEU A 49 3.24 -2.53 1.25
CA LEU A 49 2.33 -1.59 1.92
C LEU A 49 0.92 -2.18 2.09
N VAL A 50 0.36 -2.72 1.01
CA VAL A 50 -0.96 -3.37 1.07
C VAL A 50 -0.92 -4.62 1.95
N LYS A 51 0.15 -5.43 1.88
CA LYS A 51 0.33 -6.59 2.76
C LYS A 51 0.39 -6.20 4.24
N SER A 52 1.06 -5.10 4.56
CA SER A 52 1.19 -4.58 5.92
C SER A 52 -0.14 -4.06 6.45
N LEU A 53 -0.90 -3.32 5.62
CA LEU A 53 -2.26 -2.89 5.93
C LEU A 53 -3.18 -4.09 6.20
N LEU A 54 -3.14 -5.12 5.35
CA LEU A 54 -3.93 -6.34 5.56
C LEU A 54 -3.58 -7.07 6.86
N LYS A 55 -2.28 -7.15 7.20
CA LYS A 55 -1.84 -7.77 8.44
C LYS A 55 -2.32 -6.98 9.67
N ARG A 56 -2.25 -5.64 9.62
CA ARG A 56 -2.62 -4.75 10.73
C ARG A 56 -4.14 -4.72 10.96
N ASP A 57 -4.91 -4.46 9.90
CA ASP A 57 -6.33 -4.15 10.02
C ASP A 57 -7.21 -5.41 10.01
N TYR A 58 -6.73 -6.49 9.39
CA TYR A 58 -7.47 -7.75 9.23
C TYR A 58 -6.80 -8.95 9.91
N ASN A 59 -5.79 -8.69 10.76
CA ASN A 59 -5.10 -9.67 11.60
C ASN A 59 -4.74 -10.98 10.87
N ALA A 60 -4.19 -10.86 9.66
CA ALA A 60 -3.80 -12.00 8.81
C ALA A 60 -4.93 -13.01 8.50
N GLN A 61 -6.18 -12.56 8.40
CA GLN A 61 -7.20 -13.29 7.64
C GLN A 61 -6.62 -13.76 6.29
N SER A 62 -7.17 -14.84 5.70
CA SER A 62 -6.65 -15.55 4.51
C SER A 62 -6.66 -14.72 3.20
N PHE A 63 -6.43 -13.41 3.29
CA PHE A 63 -6.29 -12.46 2.22
C PHE A 63 -4.88 -12.47 1.65
N LYS A 64 -4.79 -12.47 0.33
CA LYS A 64 -3.53 -12.42 -0.41
C LYS A 64 -3.47 -11.16 -1.25
N ALA A 65 -2.41 -10.38 -1.05
CA ALA A 65 -2.06 -9.27 -1.95
C ALA A 65 -1.31 -9.83 -3.18
N LEU A 66 -1.93 -9.70 -4.35
CA LEU A 66 -1.33 -10.08 -5.62
C LEU A 66 -0.19 -9.12 -6.03
N PRO A 67 0.64 -9.47 -7.03
CA PRO A 67 1.64 -8.55 -7.55
C PRO A 67 1.01 -7.22 -8.00
N ALA A 68 1.67 -6.11 -7.65
CA ALA A 68 1.23 -4.78 -8.06
C ALA A 68 1.37 -4.61 -9.59
N LYS A 69 0.41 -3.94 -10.22
CA LYS A 69 0.42 -3.56 -11.64
C LYS A 69 0.41 -2.04 -11.75
N LYS A 70 1.27 -1.46 -12.59
CA LYS A 70 1.26 -0.01 -12.83
C LYS A 70 0.09 0.37 -13.73
N ILE A 71 -0.70 1.36 -13.32
CA ILE A 71 -1.76 1.97 -14.12
C ILE A 71 -1.70 3.48 -13.88
N GLY A 72 -1.21 4.22 -14.89
CA GLY A 72 -0.86 5.64 -14.72
C GLY A 72 0.16 5.84 -13.60
N ASP A 73 -0.09 6.81 -12.72
CA ASP A 73 0.74 7.15 -11.55
C ASP A 73 0.40 6.32 -10.30
N LYS A 74 -0.29 5.18 -10.48
CA LYS A 74 -0.75 4.32 -9.37
C LYS A 74 -0.31 2.88 -9.55
N TRP A 75 0.04 2.25 -8.44
CA TRP A 75 0.22 0.82 -8.32
C TRP A 75 -1.07 0.16 -7.87
N VAL A 76 -1.60 -0.72 -8.69
CA VAL A 76 -2.85 -1.43 -8.44
C VAL A 76 -2.54 -2.83 -7.91
N VAL A 77 -3.02 -3.12 -6.71
CA VAL A 77 -2.83 -4.39 -6.00
C VAL A 77 -4.20 -5.01 -5.76
N ARG A 78 -4.46 -6.16 -6.38
CA ARG A 78 -5.68 -6.92 -6.14
C ARG A 78 -5.54 -7.73 -4.85
N ILE A 79 -6.59 -7.71 -4.03
CA ILE A 79 -6.69 -8.46 -2.78
C ILE A 79 -7.65 -9.62 -3.02
N LYS A 80 -7.15 -10.85 -2.82
CA LYS A 80 -7.94 -12.06 -2.94
C LYS A 80 -8.23 -12.68 -1.59
N SER A 81 -9.48 -13.06 -1.34
CA SER A 81 -9.80 -14.14 -0.41
C SER A 81 -9.67 -15.48 -1.14
N ARG A 82 -9.58 -16.60 -0.42
CA ARG A 82 -9.24 -17.96 -0.94
C ARG A 82 -9.78 -18.29 -2.33
N THR A 83 -11.01 -17.88 -2.65
CA THR A 83 -11.72 -18.21 -3.88
C THR A 83 -11.97 -17.02 -4.83
N ALA A 84 -11.82 -15.77 -4.37
CA ALA A 84 -12.27 -14.60 -5.14
C ALA A 84 -11.43 -13.35 -4.88
N THR A 85 -11.36 -12.46 -5.87
CA THR A 85 -10.88 -11.09 -5.66
C THR A 85 -11.97 -10.33 -4.92
N ILE A 86 -11.64 -9.78 -3.75
CA ILE A 86 -12.61 -9.12 -2.87
C ILE A 86 -12.46 -7.60 -2.86
N ALA A 87 -11.28 -7.09 -3.21
CA ALA A 87 -10.98 -5.67 -3.23
C ALA A 87 -9.79 -5.36 -4.14
N THR A 88 -9.68 -4.11 -4.54
CA THR A 88 -8.55 -3.56 -5.29
C THR A 88 -7.98 -2.35 -4.55
N ALA A 89 -6.72 -2.45 -4.15
CA ALA A 89 -5.98 -1.35 -3.56
C ALA A 89 -5.22 -0.58 -4.64
N TYR A 90 -5.29 0.74 -4.60
CA TYR A 90 -4.57 1.69 -5.44
C TYR A 90 -3.56 2.41 -4.56
N VAL A 91 -2.28 2.24 -4.83
CA VAL A 91 -1.19 2.88 -4.11
C VAL A 91 -0.61 3.98 -4.99
N ASP A 92 -0.63 5.21 -4.52
CA ASP A 92 -0.07 6.35 -5.24
C ASP A 92 1.47 6.23 -5.33
N GLU A 93 2.05 6.43 -6.53
CA GLU A 93 3.48 6.24 -6.76
C GLU A 93 4.33 7.29 -6.05
N LYS A 94 3.81 8.51 -5.83
CA LYS A 94 4.57 9.62 -5.24
C LYS A 94 4.45 9.69 -3.72
N THR A 95 3.30 9.30 -3.19
CA THR A 95 2.96 9.46 -1.77
C THR A 95 2.87 8.14 -1.01
N GLY A 96 2.66 7.01 -1.69
CA GLY A 96 2.40 5.72 -1.05
C GLY A 96 1.02 5.61 -0.40
N ASN A 97 0.15 6.60 -0.59
CA ASN A 97 -1.22 6.57 -0.09
C ASN A 97 -2.01 5.42 -0.72
N ILE A 98 -2.73 4.66 0.11
CA ILE A 98 -3.49 3.48 -0.29
C ILE A 98 -4.98 3.82 -0.29
N HIS A 99 -5.64 3.60 -1.43
CA HIS A 99 -7.10 3.67 -1.55
C HIS A 99 -7.65 2.30 -1.93
N VAL A 100 -8.57 1.73 -1.15
CA VAL A 100 -9.17 0.42 -1.41
C VAL A 100 -10.58 0.62 -1.99
N LYS A 101 -10.91 -0.09 -3.07
CA LYS A 101 -12.24 -0.15 -3.68
C LYS A 101 -12.72 -1.60 -3.82
#